data_AF-A0A3L8Q9J9-F1
#
_entry.id   AF-A0A3L8Q9J9-F1
#
_cell.length_a   1.000
_cell.length_b   1.000
_cell.length_c   1.000
_cell.angle_alpha   90.00
_cell.angle_beta   90.00
_cell.angle_gamma   90.00
#
_symmetry.space_group_name_H-M   'P 1'
#
loop_
_entity.id
_entity.type
_entity.pdbx_description
1 polymer ?
#
loop_
_entity_poly.entity_id
_entity_poly.type
_entity_poly.pdbx_seq_one_letter_code
_entity_poly.pdbx_strand_id
1 'polypeptide(L)'
;MKDESVPGDAKERVQRLLAACGGGSVGRCRLPAAPRAGRWRRARGGSYSASPGVQMVRENVARFIERRDGVPAKADDIFLSAGASDAIVTMLKLLVWGSGSSRTGVLIPIPQYPLYSAALAELDAPQLRYFLAEERCWALDVAELRRALAEGRRRCCPRVLCIINPGNPTGQVQSRECIEDVIKFAYEEKLFLMADEVYQDNVYAEGSAFHSFKKVLMEMGPPYSDSVELASFHSISKGFMGE
;
A
#
# COMPACT_ATOMS: atom_id res chain seq x y z
N MET A 1 -8.65 9.06 31.78
CA MET A 1 -8.47 10.38 31.13
C MET A 1 -8.57 11.56 32.11
N LYS A 2 -8.30 11.36 33.41
CA LYS A 2 -8.11 12.46 34.38
C LYS A 2 -6.63 12.71 34.70
N ASP A 3 -5.75 12.04 33.97
CA ASP A 3 -4.33 12.19 34.14
C ASP A 3 -3.90 13.47 33.41
N GLU A 4 -3.43 14.46 34.15
CA GLU A 4 -2.98 15.75 33.62
C GLU A 4 -1.68 15.63 32.84
N SER A 5 -0.94 14.52 32.99
CA SER A 5 0.30 14.26 32.24
C SER A 5 0.10 13.94 30.75
N VAL A 6 -1.11 13.58 30.34
CA VAL A 6 -1.40 13.23 28.94
C VAL A 6 -1.86 14.48 28.17
N PRO A 7 -1.17 14.86 27.07
CA PRO A 7 -1.53 15.99 26.21
C PRO A 7 -2.99 15.95 25.74
N GLY A 8 -3.61 17.14 25.64
CA GLY A 8 -5.03 17.27 25.30
C GLY A 8 -5.40 16.68 23.94
N ASP A 9 -4.50 16.82 22.97
CA ASP A 9 -4.63 16.26 21.62
C ASP A 9 -4.56 14.71 21.64
N ALA A 10 -3.71 14.13 22.47
CA ALA A 10 -3.65 12.69 22.67
C ALA A 10 -4.94 12.14 23.31
N LYS A 11 -5.53 12.88 24.27
CA LYS A 11 -6.83 12.52 24.87
C LYS A 11 -7.95 12.54 23.83
N GLU A 12 -7.98 13.56 22.97
CA GLU A 12 -8.98 13.71 21.93
C GLU A 12 -8.86 12.62 20.85
N ARG A 13 -7.63 12.27 20.44
CA ARG A 13 -7.35 11.15 19.53
C ARG A 13 -7.84 9.82 20.10
N VAL A 14 -7.60 9.56 21.38
CA VAL A 14 -8.09 8.34 22.03
C VAL A 14 -9.62 8.34 22.12
N GLN A 15 -10.27 9.46 22.45
CA GLN A 15 -11.74 9.52 22.51
C GLN A 15 -12.40 9.22 21.16
N ARG A 16 -11.86 9.75 20.07
CA ARG A 16 -12.34 9.46 18.72
C ARG A 16 -12.14 7.98 18.35
N LEU A 17 -11.05 7.34 18.78
CA LEU A 17 -10.77 5.92 18.51
C LEU A 17 -11.80 5.01 19.18
N LEU A 18 -12.21 5.36 20.40
CA LEU A 18 -13.18 4.60 21.17
C LEU A 18 -14.60 4.72 20.60
N ALA A 19 -14.94 5.85 19.98
CA ALA A 19 -16.23 6.07 19.35
C ALA A 19 -16.39 5.28 18.02
N ALA A 20 -15.28 5.01 17.32
CA ALA A 20 -15.26 4.30 16.04
C ALA A 20 -15.46 2.77 16.16
N CYS A 21 -15.37 2.21 17.36
CA CYS A 21 -15.62 0.78 17.61
C CYS A 21 -17.10 0.56 17.94
N GLY A 22 -17.91 0.18 16.95
CA GLY A 22 -19.37 -0.01 17.07
C GLY A 22 -19.86 -1.17 17.97
N GLY A 23 -19.01 -1.69 18.85
CA GLY A 23 -19.29 -2.85 19.71
C GLY A 23 -19.76 -2.46 21.10
N GLY A 24 -20.99 -1.97 21.21
CA GLY A 24 -21.66 -1.71 22.49
C GLY A 24 -22.04 -2.95 23.32
N SER A 25 -21.34 -4.11 23.23
CA SER A 25 -21.57 -5.25 24.13
C SER A 25 -20.44 -6.30 24.10
N VAL A 26 -20.15 -6.86 25.28
CA VAL A 26 -19.52 -8.18 25.49
C VAL A 26 -20.63 -9.13 25.94
N GLY A 27 -20.76 -10.31 25.32
CA GLY A 27 -21.46 -11.50 25.85
C GLY A 27 -22.92 -11.33 26.31
N ARG A 28 -23.87 -11.90 25.56
CA ARG A 28 -25.27 -11.98 26.00
C ARG A 28 -25.49 -13.23 26.86
N CYS A 29 -25.92 -13.04 28.12
CA CYS A 29 -26.95 -13.88 28.74
C CYS A 29 -27.88 -12.96 29.56
N ARG A 30 -29.20 -13.12 29.37
CA ARG A 30 -30.30 -12.16 29.67
C ARG A 30 -30.60 -12.00 31.19
N LEU A 31 -30.64 -10.76 31.74
CA LEU A 31 -31.78 -9.94 32.27
C LEU A 31 -32.45 -10.37 33.61
N PRO A 32 -33.11 -9.47 34.41
CA PRO A 32 -33.31 -8.00 34.31
C PRO A 32 -33.09 -7.17 35.62
N ALA A 33 -32.88 -5.84 35.50
CA ALA A 33 -33.46 -4.76 36.32
C ALA A 33 -32.74 -3.41 36.07
N ALA A 34 -33.50 -2.31 36.11
CA ALA A 34 -33.12 -0.95 35.69
C ALA A 34 -32.30 -0.16 36.77
N PRO A 35 -32.25 1.19 36.72
CA PRO A 35 -31.23 2.03 36.12
C PRO A 35 -30.36 2.76 37.16
N ARG A 36 -29.15 3.23 36.77
CA ARG A 36 -28.52 4.52 37.17
C ARG A 36 -26.99 4.51 37.08
N ALA A 37 -26.48 5.71 36.79
CA ALA A 37 -25.16 6.23 37.11
C ALA A 37 -23.95 5.69 36.34
N GLY A 38 -23.46 6.57 35.45
CA GLY A 38 -22.07 6.79 35.06
C GLY A 38 -21.05 5.80 35.59
N ARG A 39 -20.74 4.79 34.79
CA ARG A 39 -19.56 3.94 34.97
C ARG A 39 -18.84 3.83 33.64
N TRP A 40 -17.77 4.61 33.51
CA TRP A 40 -16.82 4.54 32.39
C TRP A 40 -16.30 3.11 32.24
N ARG A 41 -16.77 2.39 31.22
CA ARG A 41 -16.07 1.19 30.76
C ARG A 41 -14.82 1.66 30.03
N ARG A 42 -13.65 1.31 30.56
CA ARG A 42 -12.39 1.25 29.80
C ARG A 42 -12.69 0.46 28.51
N ALA A 43 -12.78 1.14 27.38
CA ALA A 43 -12.64 0.45 26.10
C ALA A 43 -11.16 0.09 25.98
N ARG A 44 -10.87 -1.17 26.31
CA ARG A 44 -9.58 -1.81 26.04
C ARG A 44 -9.62 -2.21 24.57
N GLY A 45 -8.63 -1.81 23.78
CA GLY A 45 -8.46 -2.28 22.40
C GLY A 45 -8.15 -3.78 22.38
N GLY A 46 -9.18 -4.61 22.51
CA GLY A 46 -9.07 -6.07 22.55
C GLY A 46 -10.24 -6.80 21.88
N SER A 47 -11.17 -6.06 21.27
CA SER A 47 -12.21 -6.62 20.40
C SER A 47 -11.74 -6.58 18.95
N TYR A 48 -12.21 -7.52 18.13
CA TYR A 48 -12.01 -7.43 16.68
C TYR A 48 -12.48 -6.09 16.13
N SER A 49 -11.64 -5.46 15.30
CA SER A 49 -12.04 -4.33 14.47
C SER A 49 -12.83 -4.82 13.26
N ALA A 50 -13.43 -3.88 12.52
CA ALA A 50 -13.94 -4.17 11.18
C ALA A 50 -12.80 -4.71 10.29
N SER A 51 -13.13 -5.55 9.30
CA SER A 51 -12.14 -6.25 8.46
C SER A 51 -11.14 -5.34 7.74
N PRO A 52 -11.52 -4.17 7.20
CA PRO A 52 -10.56 -3.24 6.60
C PRO A 52 -9.69 -2.50 7.63
N GLY A 53 -10.01 -2.62 8.92
CA GLY A 53 -9.37 -1.91 10.02
C GLY A 53 -10.28 -0.88 10.69
N VAL A 54 -9.82 -0.35 11.83
CA VAL A 54 -10.54 0.66 12.62
C VAL A 54 -10.80 1.91 11.76
N GLN A 55 -12.08 2.29 11.62
CA GLN A 55 -12.51 3.37 10.72
C GLN A 55 -11.74 4.68 10.96
N MET A 56 -11.60 5.10 12.22
CA MET A 56 -10.85 6.32 12.53
C MET A 56 -9.39 6.27 12.05
N VAL A 57 -8.74 5.10 12.15
CA VAL A 57 -7.35 4.96 11.68
C VAL A 57 -7.31 5.11 10.17
N ARG A 58 -8.24 4.48 9.44
CA ARG A 58 -8.37 4.65 7.98
C ARG A 58 -8.61 6.11 7.58
N GLU A 59 -9.47 6.83 8.29
CA GLU A 59 -9.70 8.27 8.05
C GLU A 59 -8.44 9.11 8.31
N ASN A 60 -7.63 8.77 9.32
CA ASN A 60 -6.35 9.43 9.57
C ASN A 60 -5.35 9.18 8.44
N VAL A 61 -5.28 7.95 7.93
CA VAL A 61 -4.44 7.58 6.79
C VAL A 61 -4.90 8.30 5.53
N ALA A 62 -6.21 8.38 5.27
CA ALA A 62 -6.77 9.14 4.13
C ALA A 62 -6.33 10.61 4.19
N ARG A 63 -6.49 11.26 5.35
CA ARG A 63 -6.04 12.64 5.55
C ARG A 63 -4.53 12.80 5.42
N PHE A 64 -3.74 11.80 5.82
CA PHE A 64 -2.28 11.82 5.62
C PHE A 64 -1.93 11.79 4.14
N ILE A 65 -2.51 10.87 3.37
CA ILE A 65 -2.32 10.75 1.93
C ILE A 65 -2.75 12.04 1.22
N GLU A 66 -3.90 12.60 1.59
CA GLU A 66 -4.41 13.84 1.00
C GLU A 66 -3.49 15.04 1.27
N ARG A 67 -2.96 15.17 2.49
CA ARG A 67 -1.96 16.23 2.80
C ARG A 67 -0.65 16.05 2.06
N ARG A 68 -0.17 14.80 1.91
CA ARG A 68 1.07 14.47 1.20
C ARG A 68 0.95 14.75 -0.29
N ASP A 69 -0.15 14.32 -0.89
CA ASP A 69 -0.30 14.32 -2.35
C ASP A 69 -0.97 15.60 -2.88
N GLY A 70 -1.77 16.29 -2.06
CA GLY A 70 -2.67 17.36 -2.52
C GLY A 70 -3.89 16.84 -3.29
N VAL A 71 -4.14 15.53 -3.25
CA VAL A 71 -5.22 14.85 -3.98
C VAL A 71 -6.11 14.09 -3.00
N PRO A 72 -7.46 14.16 -3.12
CA PRO A 72 -8.38 13.47 -2.23
C PRO A 72 -8.07 11.97 -2.07
N ALA A 73 -8.29 11.45 -0.87
CA ALA A 73 -8.21 10.03 -0.56
C ALA A 73 -9.42 9.62 0.30
N LYS A 74 -9.98 8.44 0.07
CA LYS A 74 -11.15 7.95 0.81
C LYS A 74 -10.74 6.88 1.80
N ALA A 75 -11.37 6.88 2.97
CA ALA A 75 -11.12 5.85 3.98
C ALA A 75 -11.55 4.44 3.52
N ASP A 76 -12.50 4.36 2.58
CA ASP A 76 -13.00 3.08 2.04
C ASP A 76 -12.01 2.40 1.10
N ASP A 77 -11.06 3.15 0.55
CA ASP A 77 -9.98 2.62 -0.30
C ASP A 77 -8.75 2.19 0.53
N ILE A 78 -8.84 2.25 1.86
CA ILE A 78 -7.72 2.00 2.77
C ILE A 78 -7.94 0.70 3.53
N PHE A 79 -6.96 -0.18 3.45
CA PHE A 79 -6.93 -1.46 4.16
C PHE A 79 -5.73 -1.47 5.11
N LEU A 80 -5.99 -1.71 6.40
CA LEU A 80 -4.93 -1.89 7.39
C LEU A 80 -4.50 -3.35 7.42
N SER A 81 -3.20 -3.59 7.36
CA SER A 81 -2.58 -4.92 7.41
C SER A 81 -1.54 -5.01 8.54
N ALA A 82 -1.08 -6.22 8.82
CA ALA A 82 0.04 -6.47 9.73
C ALA A 82 1.39 -6.16 9.04
N GLY A 83 1.56 -4.91 8.60
CA GLY A 83 2.72 -4.44 7.83
C GLY A 83 2.56 -4.61 6.32
N ALA A 84 3.46 -3.98 5.57
CA ALA A 84 3.41 -3.99 4.10
C ALA A 84 3.60 -5.41 3.51
N SER A 85 4.41 -6.26 4.15
CA SER A 85 4.64 -7.62 3.66
C SER A 85 3.37 -8.45 3.57
N ASP A 86 2.52 -8.38 4.61
CA ASP A 86 1.23 -9.08 4.65
C ASP A 86 0.26 -8.56 3.58
N ALA A 87 0.22 -7.23 3.38
CA ALA A 87 -0.59 -6.62 2.33
C ALA A 87 -0.12 -7.03 0.92
N ILE A 88 1.18 -7.03 0.65
CA ILE A 88 1.76 -7.43 -0.64
C ILE A 88 1.41 -8.89 -0.94
N VAL A 89 1.63 -9.80 0.01
CA VAL A 89 1.33 -11.23 -0.16
C VAL A 89 -0.17 -11.45 -0.37
N THR A 90 -1.02 -10.74 0.36
CA THR A 90 -2.48 -10.79 0.20
C THR A 90 -2.91 -10.33 -1.18
N MET A 91 -2.36 -9.22 -1.69
CA MET A 91 -2.65 -8.72 -3.03
C MET A 91 -2.19 -9.68 -4.12
N LEU A 92 -1.00 -10.27 -3.99
CA LEU A 92 -0.53 -11.29 -4.93
C LEU A 92 -1.43 -12.52 -4.94
N LYS A 93 -1.91 -12.97 -3.76
CA LYS A 93 -2.87 -14.08 -3.64
C LYS A 93 -4.19 -13.80 -4.36
N LEU A 94 -4.65 -12.55 -4.39
CA LEU A 94 -5.87 -12.14 -5.09
C LEU A 94 -5.67 -12.03 -6.61
N LEU A 95 -4.50 -11.58 -7.05
CA LEU A 95 -4.21 -11.30 -8.46
C LEU A 95 -3.67 -12.51 -9.24
N VAL A 96 -3.06 -13.48 -8.55
CA VAL A 96 -2.53 -14.69 -9.18
C VAL A 96 -3.65 -15.70 -9.40
N TRP A 97 -3.96 -15.97 -10.66
CA TRP A 97 -4.95 -16.96 -11.06
C TRP A 97 -4.52 -17.66 -12.35
N GLY A 98 -5.34 -18.61 -12.81
CA GLY A 98 -5.13 -19.34 -14.06
C GLY A 98 -4.11 -20.47 -13.94
N SER A 99 -3.82 -21.13 -15.05
CA SER A 99 -2.86 -22.25 -15.13
C SER A 99 -2.17 -22.30 -16.49
N GLY A 100 -0.98 -22.93 -16.54
CA GLY A 100 -0.17 -23.01 -17.76
C GLY A 100 0.09 -21.63 -18.38
N SER A 101 -0.18 -21.49 -19.68
CA SER A 101 0.00 -20.22 -20.41
C SER A 101 -0.95 -19.10 -19.98
N SER A 102 -2.06 -19.42 -19.29
CA SER A 102 -2.99 -18.43 -18.73
C SER A 102 -2.63 -17.98 -17.31
N ARG A 103 -1.59 -18.58 -16.70
CA ARG A 103 -1.15 -18.23 -15.35
C ARG A 103 -0.74 -16.76 -15.28
N THR A 104 -1.16 -16.04 -14.24
CA THR A 104 -0.75 -14.65 -14.02
C THR A 104 0.76 -14.53 -13.89
N GLY A 105 1.38 -13.78 -14.80
CA GLY A 105 2.77 -13.37 -14.70
C GLY A 105 2.90 -12.03 -13.98
N VAL A 106 3.93 -11.90 -13.15
CA VAL A 106 4.18 -10.70 -12.34
C VAL A 106 5.55 -10.13 -12.67
N LEU A 107 5.58 -8.86 -13.11
CA LEU A 107 6.81 -8.13 -13.37
C LEU A 107 7.42 -7.65 -12.06
N ILE A 108 8.68 -8.00 -11.84
CA ILE A 108 9.43 -7.67 -10.62
C ILE A 108 10.82 -7.10 -10.95
N PRO A 109 11.30 -6.10 -10.18
CA PRO A 109 12.60 -5.49 -10.43
C PRO A 109 13.75 -6.45 -10.09
N ILE A 110 14.90 -6.24 -10.73
CA ILE A 110 16.18 -6.82 -10.33
C ILE A 110 17.21 -5.68 -10.28
N PRO A 111 17.91 -5.50 -9.14
CA PRO A 111 17.75 -6.21 -7.86
C PRO A 111 16.44 -5.84 -7.13
N GLN A 112 16.01 -6.67 -6.18
CA GLN A 112 14.79 -6.43 -5.39
C GLN A 112 14.89 -6.93 -3.94
N TYR A 113 13.95 -6.45 -3.11
CA TYR A 113 13.63 -7.07 -1.82
C TYR A 113 13.10 -8.51 -2.01
N PRO A 114 13.69 -9.54 -1.37
CA PRO A 114 13.39 -10.96 -1.65
C PRO A 114 11.94 -11.41 -1.44
N LEU A 115 11.11 -10.62 -0.74
CA LEU A 115 9.71 -10.94 -0.46
C LEU A 115 8.92 -11.29 -1.72
N TYR A 116 9.06 -10.50 -2.79
CA TYR A 116 8.32 -10.71 -4.03
C TYR A 116 8.65 -12.06 -4.68
N SER A 117 9.94 -12.38 -4.80
CA SER A 117 10.36 -13.67 -5.35
C SER A 117 9.89 -14.86 -4.51
N ALA A 118 9.89 -14.73 -3.18
CA ALA A 118 9.43 -15.78 -2.28
C ALA A 118 7.91 -15.99 -2.39
N ALA A 119 7.13 -14.90 -2.35
CA ALA A 119 5.68 -14.94 -2.47
C ALA A 119 5.23 -15.50 -3.83
N LEU A 120 5.88 -15.11 -4.92
CA LEU A 120 5.56 -15.63 -6.26
C LEU A 120 5.93 -17.11 -6.40
N ALA A 121 6.99 -17.57 -5.74
CA ALA A 121 7.33 -18.99 -5.71
C ALA A 121 6.30 -19.82 -4.91
N GLU A 122 5.84 -19.33 -3.75
CA GLU A 122 4.76 -19.96 -2.97
C GLU A 122 3.48 -20.07 -3.80
N LEU A 123 3.20 -19.05 -4.62
CA LEU A 123 2.02 -19.00 -5.48
C LEU A 123 2.21 -19.67 -6.84
N ASP A 124 3.32 -20.33 -7.14
CA ASP A 124 3.62 -20.90 -8.47
C ASP A 124 3.28 -19.91 -9.62
N ALA A 125 3.71 -18.66 -9.45
CA ALA A 125 3.46 -17.56 -10.37
C ALA A 125 4.74 -17.26 -11.17
N PRO A 126 4.67 -17.17 -12.52
CA PRO A 126 5.79 -16.78 -13.35
C PRO A 126 6.37 -15.42 -12.96
N GLN A 127 7.66 -15.42 -12.59
CA GLN A 127 8.42 -14.23 -12.24
C GLN A 127 9.03 -13.60 -13.48
N LEU A 128 8.52 -12.44 -13.89
CA LEU A 128 8.99 -11.69 -15.05
C LEU A 128 9.97 -10.63 -14.60
N ARG A 129 11.26 -10.93 -14.71
CA ARG A 129 12.33 -10.06 -14.19
C ARG A 129 12.64 -8.95 -15.17
N TYR A 130 12.54 -7.71 -14.73
CA TYR A 130 13.04 -6.55 -15.46
C TYR A 130 14.25 -5.96 -14.72
N PHE A 131 15.26 -5.54 -15.45
CA PHE A 131 16.50 -5.04 -14.87
C PHE A 131 16.45 -3.52 -14.71
N LEU A 132 16.88 -3.04 -13.55
CA LEU A 132 17.06 -1.62 -13.31
C LEU A 132 18.37 -1.16 -13.96
N ALA A 133 18.38 0.04 -14.55
CA ALA A 133 19.54 0.56 -15.28
C ALA A 133 20.59 1.12 -14.30
N GLU A 134 21.59 0.30 -13.94
CA GLU A 134 22.65 0.65 -12.99
C GLU A 134 23.39 1.94 -13.40
N GLU A 135 23.69 2.10 -14.70
CA GLU A 135 24.41 3.25 -15.24
C GLU A 135 23.60 4.55 -15.18
N ARG A 136 22.29 4.45 -14.95
CA ARG A 136 21.35 5.58 -14.80
C ARG A 136 20.74 5.61 -13.41
N CYS A 137 21.58 5.39 -12.39
CA CYS A 137 21.18 5.44 -10.98
C CYS A 137 20.02 4.48 -10.63
N TRP A 138 20.01 3.28 -11.23
CA TRP A 138 18.95 2.28 -11.05
C TRP A 138 17.55 2.75 -11.45
N ALA A 139 17.47 3.68 -12.41
CA ALA A 139 16.21 4.16 -12.97
C ALA A 139 15.43 3.02 -13.67
N LEU A 140 14.11 3.13 -13.64
CA LEU A 140 13.24 2.27 -14.45
C LEU A 140 13.33 2.67 -15.92
N ASP A 141 13.39 1.66 -16.79
CA ASP A 141 13.40 1.85 -18.24
C ASP A 141 12.20 1.14 -18.86
N VAL A 142 11.33 1.91 -19.52
CA VAL A 142 10.13 1.37 -20.19
C VAL A 142 10.51 0.42 -21.33
N ALA A 143 11.64 0.62 -22.01
CA ALA A 143 12.09 -0.30 -23.06
C ALA A 143 12.42 -1.68 -22.47
N GLU A 144 13.02 -1.70 -21.29
CA GLU A 144 13.33 -2.91 -20.54
C GLU A 144 12.07 -3.59 -20.01
N LEU A 145 11.11 -2.81 -19.49
CA LEU A 145 9.78 -3.33 -19.11
C LEU A 145 9.07 -3.99 -20.30
N ARG A 146 9.11 -3.37 -21.48
CA ARG A 146 8.55 -3.95 -22.72
C ARG A 146 9.24 -5.24 -23.12
N ARG A 147 10.57 -5.32 -23.01
CA ARG A 147 11.33 -6.56 -23.27
C ARG A 147 10.88 -7.69 -22.34
N ALA A 148 10.85 -7.43 -21.03
CA ALA A 148 10.45 -8.41 -20.02
C ALA A 148 8.99 -8.87 -20.22
N LEU A 149 8.09 -7.93 -20.54
CA LEU A 149 6.69 -8.22 -20.84
C LEU A 149 6.56 -9.12 -22.08
N ALA A 150 7.26 -8.80 -23.16
CA ALA A 150 7.22 -9.56 -24.41
C ALA A 150 7.77 -10.98 -24.24
N GLU A 151 8.82 -11.17 -23.44
CA GLU A 151 9.30 -12.51 -23.08
C GLU A 151 8.26 -13.26 -22.24
N GLY A 152 7.68 -12.60 -21.24
CA GLY A 152 6.67 -13.18 -20.36
C GLY A 152 5.42 -13.65 -21.10
N ARG A 153 4.94 -12.88 -22.07
CA ARG A 153 3.77 -13.21 -22.91
C ARG A 153 3.91 -14.53 -23.68
N ARG A 154 5.14 -15.01 -23.90
CA ARG A 154 5.38 -16.31 -24.55
C ARG A 154 5.10 -17.50 -23.65
N ARG A 155 5.06 -17.30 -22.32
CA ARG A 155 5.01 -18.37 -21.32
C ARG A 155 3.83 -18.25 -20.35
N CYS A 156 3.28 -17.05 -20.17
CA CYS A 156 2.23 -16.75 -19.19
C CYS A 156 1.36 -15.57 -19.64
N CYS A 157 0.42 -15.14 -18.80
CA CYS A 157 -0.38 -13.93 -18.99
C CYS A 157 0.10 -12.85 -18.02
N PRO A 158 1.01 -11.93 -18.42
CA PRO A 158 1.45 -10.87 -17.54
C PRO A 158 0.30 -9.92 -17.20
N ARG A 159 0.07 -9.67 -15.90
CA ARG A 159 -1.02 -8.80 -15.43
C ARG A 159 -0.64 -7.85 -14.32
N VAL A 160 0.50 -8.03 -13.67
CA VAL A 160 0.90 -7.25 -12.50
C VAL A 160 2.30 -6.69 -12.69
N LEU A 161 2.49 -5.43 -12.35
CA LEU A 161 3.79 -4.76 -12.32
C LEU A 161 4.08 -4.24 -10.91
N CYS A 162 5.10 -4.83 -10.28
CA CYS A 162 5.59 -4.40 -8.97
C CYS A 162 6.71 -3.37 -9.14
N ILE A 163 6.63 -2.29 -8.37
CA ILE A 163 7.59 -1.19 -8.36
C ILE A 163 7.93 -0.89 -6.90
N ILE A 164 9.22 -0.70 -6.62
CA ILE A 164 9.72 -0.35 -5.29
C ILE A 164 10.34 1.04 -5.37
N ASN A 165 9.71 2.03 -4.74
CA ASN A 165 10.13 3.44 -4.80
C ASN A 165 9.85 4.17 -3.47
N PRO A 166 10.89 4.66 -2.75
CA PRO A 166 12.32 4.48 -3.00
C PRO A 166 12.77 3.01 -2.96
N GLY A 167 13.76 2.66 -3.79
CA GLY A 167 14.12 1.26 -4.03
C GLY A 167 14.92 0.60 -2.92
N ASN A 168 14.76 -0.71 -2.77
CA ASN A 168 15.50 -1.58 -1.86
C ASN A 168 15.97 -2.81 -2.64
N PRO A 169 17.29 -3.11 -2.71
CA PRO A 169 18.41 -2.52 -1.94
C PRO A 169 19.08 -1.28 -2.57
N THR A 170 18.60 -0.81 -3.71
CA THR A 170 19.30 0.17 -4.57
C THR A 170 19.24 1.62 -4.11
N GLY A 171 18.30 1.99 -3.24
CA GLY A 171 18.21 3.32 -2.64
C GLY A 171 17.85 4.46 -3.58
N GLN A 172 17.50 4.16 -4.84
CA GLN A 172 17.12 5.16 -5.83
C GLN A 172 15.72 5.71 -5.57
N VAL A 173 15.51 6.96 -5.98
CA VAL A 173 14.22 7.63 -5.99
C VAL A 173 13.88 7.92 -7.44
N GLN A 174 12.74 7.41 -7.91
CA GLN A 174 12.32 7.59 -9.30
C GLN A 174 11.84 9.04 -9.52
N SER A 175 12.21 9.60 -10.67
CA SER A 175 11.71 10.94 -11.06
C SER A 175 10.22 10.88 -11.39
N ARG A 176 9.57 12.04 -11.37
CA ARG A 176 8.16 12.15 -11.76
C ARG A 176 7.92 11.66 -13.19
N GLU A 177 8.78 12.05 -14.13
CA GLU A 177 8.67 11.69 -15.55
C GLU A 177 8.76 10.17 -15.72
N CYS A 178 9.66 9.54 -14.98
CA CYS A 178 9.81 8.09 -14.97
C CYS A 178 8.52 7.39 -14.48
N ILE A 179 7.90 7.91 -13.41
CA ILE A 179 6.63 7.39 -12.89
C ILE A 179 5.50 7.57 -13.92
N GLU A 180 5.41 8.74 -14.56
CA GLU A 180 4.41 9.01 -15.61
C GLU A 180 4.56 8.03 -16.79
N ASP A 181 5.78 7.76 -17.24
CA ASP A 181 6.04 6.84 -18.34
C ASP A 181 5.70 5.38 -17.98
N VAL A 182 5.93 4.99 -16.72
CA VAL A 182 5.51 3.68 -16.23
C VAL A 182 3.99 3.57 -16.11
N ILE A 183 3.29 4.64 -15.71
CA ILE A 183 1.82 4.67 -15.67
C ILE A 183 1.24 4.55 -17.09
N LYS A 184 1.80 5.26 -18.08
CA LYS A 184 1.41 5.12 -19.49
C LYS A 184 1.61 3.70 -19.99
N PHE A 185 2.77 3.11 -19.69
CA PHE A 185 3.05 1.71 -20.02
C PHE A 185 2.05 0.73 -19.39
N ALA A 186 1.73 0.90 -18.11
CA ALA A 186 0.77 0.05 -17.42
C ALA A 186 -0.66 0.20 -17.98
N TYR A 187 -1.06 1.42 -18.35
CA TYR A 187 -2.33 1.69 -19.02
C TYR A 187 -2.42 0.98 -20.37
N GLU A 188 -1.40 1.14 -21.23
CA GLU A 188 -1.37 0.53 -22.57
C GLU A 188 -1.43 -0.99 -22.51
N GLU A 189 -0.70 -1.59 -21.56
CA GLU A 189 -0.55 -3.03 -21.45
C GLU A 189 -1.55 -3.67 -20.48
N LYS A 190 -2.45 -2.86 -19.88
CA LYS A 190 -3.49 -3.27 -18.92
C LYS A 190 -2.92 -4.03 -17.72
N LEU A 191 -1.87 -3.47 -17.12
CA LEU A 191 -1.19 -4.02 -15.96
C LEU A 191 -1.72 -3.39 -14.67
N PHE A 192 -1.93 -4.22 -13.65
CA PHE A 192 -2.19 -3.79 -12.30
C PHE A 192 -0.88 -3.31 -11.66
N LEU A 193 -0.84 -2.07 -11.19
CA LEU A 193 0.32 -1.48 -10.54
C LEU A 193 0.34 -1.80 -9.04
N MET A 194 1.45 -2.37 -8.57
CA MET A 194 1.77 -2.55 -7.16
C MET A 194 2.94 -1.64 -6.80
N ALA A 195 2.66 -0.51 -6.15
CA ALA A 195 3.67 0.48 -5.76
C ALA A 195 4.06 0.31 -4.28
N ASP A 196 5.24 -0.24 -4.03
CA ASP A 196 5.83 -0.35 -2.69
C ASP A 196 6.56 0.95 -2.34
N GLU A 197 5.90 1.76 -1.52
CA GLU A 197 6.30 3.11 -1.09
C GLU A 197 6.65 3.14 0.41
N VAL A 198 7.16 2.03 0.97
CA VAL A 198 7.49 1.94 2.40
C VAL A 198 8.62 2.87 2.83
N TYR A 199 9.50 3.27 1.91
CA TYR A 199 10.63 4.17 2.17
C TYR A 199 10.35 5.64 1.78
N GLN A 200 9.08 6.03 1.61
CA GLN A 200 8.71 7.36 1.10
C GLN A 200 9.30 8.54 1.88
N ASP A 201 9.57 8.37 3.18
CA ASP A 201 10.15 9.40 4.05
C ASP A 201 11.70 9.39 4.05
N ASN A 202 12.35 8.41 3.41
CA ASN A 202 13.80 8.22 3.38
C ASN A 202 14.43 8.76 2.08
N VAL A 203 14.20 10.03 1.77
CA VAL A 203 14.81 10.69 0.61
C VAL A 203 15.91 11.64 1.10
N TYR A 204 17.16 11.36 0.71
CA TYR A 204 18.34 12.08 1.21
C TYR A 204 19.09 12.89 0.16
N ALA A 205 18.99 12.49 -1.11
CA ALA A 205 19.72 13.15 -2.19
C ALA A 205 19.16 14.56 -2.45
N GLU A 206 20.05 15.54 -2.56
CA GLU A 206 19.68 16.91 -2.86
C GLU A 206 19.05 17.01 -4.26
N GLY A 207 17.90 17.68 -4.35
CA GLY A 207 17.12 17.75 -5.59
C GLY A 207 16.20 16.56 -5.85
N SER A 208 16.27 15.48 -5.05
CA SER A 208 15.34 14.36 -5.14
C SER A 208 14.11 14.61 -4.28
N ALA A 209 12.93 14.32 -4.82
CA ALA A 209 11.67 14.37 -4.10
C ALA A 209 10.89 13.05 -4.29
N PHE A 210 10.24 12.60 -3.23
CA PHE A 210 9.32 11.47 -3.35
C PHE A 210 8.04 11.92 -4.07
N HIS A 211 7.68 11.19 -5.12
CA HIS A 211 6.41 11.31 -5.81
C HIS A 211 5.66 9.99 -5.66
N SER A 212 4.46 10.03 -5.08
CA SER A 212 3.62 8.83 -4.99
C SER A 212 2.99 8.50 -6.34
N PHE A 213 2.83 7.22 -6.62
CA PHE A 213 2.11 6.76 -7.82
C PHE A 213 0.68 7.28 -7.84
N LYS A 214 0.02 7.34 -6.67
CA LYS A 214 -1.32 7.91 -6.54
C LYS A 214 -1.37 9.37 -6.99
N LYS A 215 -0.44 10.21 -6.52
CA LYS A 215 -0.39 11.63 -6.91
C LYS A 215 -0.24 11.77 -8.41
N VAL A 216 0.77 11.13 -8.97
CA VAL A 216 1.08 11.24 -10.41
C VAL A 216 -0.07 10.73 -11.26
N LEU A 217 -0.64 9.56 -10.92
CA LEU A 217 -1.78 8.99 -11.64
C LEU A 217 -2.99 9.93 -11.67
N MET A 218 -3.29 10.57 -10.54
CA MET A 218 -4.44 11.47 -10.44
C MET A 218 -4.18 12.82 -11.13
N GLU A 219 -2.94 13.32 -11.11
CA GLU A 219 -2.55 14.53 -11.84
C GLU A 219 -2.52 14.32 -13.37
N MET A 220 -2.22 13.11 -13.84
CA MET A 220 -2.34 12.75 -15.27
C MET A 220 -3.79 12.78 -15.76
N GLY A 221 -4.77 12.60 -14.86
CA GLY A 221 -6.20 12.65 -15.16
C GLY A 221 -6.70 11.55 -16.12
N PRO A 222 -7.95 11.64 -16.57
CA PRO A 222 -8.51 10.70 -17.53
C PRO A 222 -7.77 10.74 -18.88
N PRO A 223 -7.53 9.58 -19.53
CA PRO A 223 -8.11 8.27 -19.24
C PRO A 223 -7.36 7.45 -18.18
N TYR A 224 -6.20 7.91 -17.72
CA TYR A 224 -5.32 7.14 -16.84
C TYR A 224 -5.92 6.93 -15.46
N SER A 225 -6.36 8.01 -14.79
CA SER A 225 -6.92 7.98 -13.44
C SER A 225 -8.13 7.05 -13.28
N ASP A 226 -8.87 6.82 -14.37
CA ASP A 226 -10.13 6.07 -14.36
C ASP A 226 -9.93 4.60 -14.73
N SER A 227 -8.78 4.25 -15.32
CA SER A 227 -8.55 2.94 -15.93
C SER A 227 -7.42 2.15 -15.28
N VAL A 228 -6.39 2.82 -14.76
CA VAL A 228 -5.23 2.15 -14.19
C VAL A 228 -5.55 1.67 -12.78
N GLU A 229 -5.45 0.35 -12.57
CA GLU A 229 -5.58 -0.25 -11.26
C GLU A 229 -4.27 -0.11 -10.48
N LEU A 230 -4.33 0.47 -9.27
CA LEU A 230 -3.16 0.77 -8.44
C LEU A 230 -3.39 0.33 -7.00
N ALA A 231 -2.44 -0.42 -6.43
CA ALA A 231 -2.31 -0.63 -4.99
C ALA A 231 -0.98 -0.03 -4.51
N SER A 232 -1.05 0.98 -3.64
CA SER A 232 0.11 1.58 -2.98
C SER A 232 0.29 0.99 -1.57
N PHE A 233 1.50 0.56 -1.24
CA PHE A 233 1.85 -0.04 0.05
C PHE A 233 2.70 0.92 0.88
N HIS A 234 2.42 0.98 2.17
CA HIS A 234 3.23 1.72 3.13
C HIS A 234 3.33 0.95 4.45
N SER A 235 4.32 1.28 5.28
CA SER A 235 4.59 0.60 6.53
C SER A 235 5.09 1.58 7.58
N ILE A 236 4.71 1.36 8.83
CA ILE A 236 5.23 2.08 9.99
C ILE A 236 6.59 1.56 10.46
N SER A 237 7.09 0.46 9.89
CA SER A 237 8.33 -0.21 10.32
C SER A 237 9.60 0.39 9.71
N LYS A 238 9.49 1.41 8.87
CA LYS A 238 10.60 1.99 8.08
C LYS A 238 10.56 3.51 8.19
N GLY A 239 11.68 4.15 7.88
CA GLY A 239 11.86 5.59 8.09
C GLY A 239 12.31 5.96 9.49
N PHE A 240 12.59 7.25 9.69
CA PHE A 240 12.89 7.83 11.01
C PHE A 240 11.68 7.77 11.96
N MET A 241 10.51 7.41 11.43
CA MET A 241 9.26 7.21 12.16
C MET A 241 9.08 5.78 12.67
N GLY A 242 9.88 4.83 12.19
CA GLY A 242 9.85 3.44 12.64
C GLY A 242 10.83 3.24 13.80
N GLU A 243 10.30 3.31 15.03
CA GLU A 243 10.96 3.12 16.35
C GLU A 243 12.40 3.64 16.52
#